data_AF-A0A482KKM5-F1
#
_entry.id   AF-A0A482KKM5-F1
#
_cell.length_a   1.000
_cell.length_b   1.000
_cell.length_c   1.000
_cell.angle_alpha   90.00
_cell.angle_beta   90.00
_cell.angle_gamma   90.00
#
_symmetry.space_group_name_H-M   'P 1'
#
loop_
_entity.id
_entity.type
_entity.pdbx_description
1 polymer ?
#
loop_
_entity_poly.entity_id
_entity_poly.type
_entity_poly.pdbx_seq_one_letter_code
_entity_poly.pdbx_strand_id
1 'polypeptide(L)'
;LNKRCKPDDKKALLKIKEAFNNPYHLSSWDSNTDCCHWYSVKCDPETNRIYKYYISWANISSQIPESISELSDLEDLMFHKITNLTGTIPRALTKLTKLKSLSITWTNLSGPIPSFLSELKNLTFLSLDFNN
;
A
#
# COMPACT_ATOMS: atom_id res chain seq x y z
N LEU A 1 7.22 -24.23 10.91
CA LEU A 1 7.05 -22.77 11.06
C LEU A 1 5.56 -22.46 11.00
N ASN A 2 4.96 -21.96 12.08
CA ASN A 2 3.54 -21.60 12.11
C ASN A 2 3.31 -20.39 11.19
N LYS A 3 2.57 -20.59 10.11
CA LYS A 3 2.19 -19.51 9.18
C LYS A 3 1.25 -18.55 9.89
N ARG A 4 1.69 -17.30 10.06
CA ARG A 4 0.94 -16.21 10.71
C ARG A 4 0.11 -15.43 9.70
N CYS A 5 0.73 -15.05 8.58
CA CYS A 5 0.09 -14.23 7.56
C CYS A 5 -1.26 -14.80 7.11
N LYS A 6 -2.30 -13.94 7.11
CA LYS A 6 -3.61 -14.33 6.62
C LYS A 6 -3.61 -14.54 5.10
N PRO A 7 -4.32 -15.58 4.60
CA PRO A 7 -4.33 -15.89 3.17
C PRO A 7 -4.79 -14.74 2.27
N ASP A 8 -5.79 -13.97 2.69
CA ASP A 8 -6.33 -12.88 1.88
C ASP A 8 -5.35 -11.70 1.76
N ASP A 9 -4.68 -11.33 2.86
CA ASP A 9 -3.63 -10.31 2.82
C ASP A 9 -2.46 -10.78 1.94
N LYS A 10 -2.06 -12.05 2.03
CA LYS A 10 -1.02 -12.62 1.15
C LYS A 10 -1.41 -12.50 -0.32
N LYS A 11 -2.66 -12.85 -0.65
CA LYS A 11 -3.18 -12.78 -2.01
C LYS A 11 -3.21 -11.34 -2.52
N ALA A 12 -3.67 -10.40 -1.69
CA ALA A 12 -3.67 -8.97 -2.00
C ALA A 12 -2.26 -8.45 -2.30
N LEU A 13 -1.28 -8.79 -1.44
CA LEU A 13 0.12 -8.40 -1.65
C LEU A 13 0.68 -8.98 -2.95
N LEU A 14 0.42 -10.25 -3.28
CA LEU A 14 0.87 -10.82 -4.55
C LEU A 14 0.23 -10.13 -5.78
N LYS A 15 -1.05 -9.73 -5.70
CA LYS A 15 -1.69 -8.91 -6.74
C LYS A 15 -1.04 -7.52 -6.86
N ILE A 16 -0.70 -6.87 -5.74
CA ILE A 16 0.00 -5.58 -5.73
C ILE A 16 1.36 -5.72 -6.41
N LYS A 17 2.11 -6.79 -6.10
CA LYS A 17 3.41 -7.08 -6.73
C LYS A 17 3.28 -7.24 -8.24
N GLU A 18 2.29 -8.00 -8.69
CA GLU A 18 2.00 -8.20 -10.11
C GLU A 18 1.61 -6.89 -10.81
N ALA A 19 0.75 -6.07 -10.19
CA ALA A 19 0.34 -4.77 -10.73
C ALA A 19 1.49 -3.74 -10.83
N PHE A 20 2.55 -3.91 -10.04
CA PHE A 20 3.79 -3.16 -10.17
C PHE A 20 4.80 -3.79 -11.15
N ASN A 21 4.39 -4.79 -11.91
CA ASN A 21 5.23 -5.55 -12.85
C ASN A 21 6.41 -6.25 -12.16
N ASN A 22 6.14 -6.87 -11.00
CA ASN A 22 7.09 -7.70 -10.24
C ASN A 22 8.46 -7.03 -10.01
N PRO A 23 8.50 -5.83 -9.40
CA PRO A 23 9.75 -5.08 -9.26
C PRO A 23 10.69 -5.78 -8.28
N TYR A 24 12.00 -5.63 -8.49
CA TYR A 24 13.03 -6.18 -7.60
C TYR A 24 12.88 -5.72 -6.13
N HIS A 25 12.36 -4.51 -5.91
CA HIS A 25 12.08 -3.97 -4.57
C HIS A 25 11.10 -4.84 -3.76
N LEU A 26 10.23 -5.60 -4.45
CA LEU A 26 9.27 -6.53 -3.86
C LEU A 26 9.71 -8.00 -4.02
N SER A 27 11.00 -8.25 -4.26
CA SER A 27 11.55 -9.60 -4.44
C SER A 27 11.30 -10.52 -3.24
N SER A 28 11.29 -9.98 -2.02
CA SER A 28 11.02 -10.76 -0.80
C SER A 28 9.59 -11.30 -0.73
N TRP A 29 8.67 -10.80 -1.56
CA TRP A 29 7.26 -11.21 -1.58
C TRP A 29 7.13 -12.54 -2.32
N ASP A 30 7.48 -13.62 -1.64
CA ASP A 30 7.55 -14.98 -2.16
C ASP A 30 6.39 -15.84 -1.64
N SER A 31 5.63 -16.45 -2.55
CA SER A 31 4.46 -17.28 -2.21
C SER A 31 4.76 -18.46 -1.26
N ASN A 32 6.00 -18.87 -1.13
CA ASN A 32 6.46 -19.96 -0.25
C ASN A 32 6.81 -19.48 1.16
N THR A 33 6.99 -18.17 1.37
CA THR A 33 7.36 -17.59 2.68
C THR A 33 6.16 -16.91 3.35
N ASP A 34 6.30 -16.59 4.64
CA ASP A 34 5.25 -15.94 5.44
C ASP A 34 5.29 -14.41 5.22
N CYS A 35 4.17 -13.82 4.77
CA CYS A 35 4.13 -12.40 4.40
C CYS A 35 4.35 -11.44 5.57
N CYS A 36 4.19 -11.91 6.81
CA CYS A 36 4.51 -11.11 7.99
C CYS A 36 6.02 -10.80 8.12
N HIS A 37 6.88 -11.46 7.34
CA HIS A 37 8.32 -11.20 7.26
C HIS A 37 8.75 -10.51 5.96
N TRP A 38 7.81 -10.18 5.06
CA TRP A 38 8.16 -9.53 3.82
C TRP A 38 8.64 -8.10 4.06
N TYR A 39 9.62 -7.67 3.25
CA TYR A 39 10.04 -6.27 3.23
C TYR A 39 8.85 -5.37 2.87
N SER A 40 8.89 -4.10 3.30
CA SER A 40 7.87 -3.09 3.03
C SER A 40 6.50 -3.28 3.71
N VAL A 41 6.27 -4.35 4.47
CA VAL A 41 5.01 -4.53 5.23
C VAL A 41 5.25 -4.77 6.71
N LYS A 42 4.25 -4.47 7.54
CA LYS A 42 4.19 -4.91 8.94
C LYS A 42 2.88 -5.62 9.20
N CYS A 43 3.02 -6.68 9.98
CA CYS A 43 1.95 -7.58 10.38
C CYS A 43 1.71 -7.40 11.88
N ASP A 44 0.44 -7.20 12.23
CA ASP A 44 0.02 -6.99 13.61
C ASP A 44 0.17 -8.29 14.41
N PRO A 45 0.79 -8.28 15.60
CA PRO A 45 1.14 -9.51 16.28
C PRO A 45 -0.05 -10.28 16.85
N GLU A 46 -1.18 -9.62 17.08
CA GLU A 46 -2.37 -10.20 17.70
C GLU A 46 -3.31 -10.77 16.63
N THR A 47 -3.59 -9.98 15.60
CA THR A 47 -4.53 -10.32 14.52
C THR A 47 -3.87 -11.08 13.37
N ASN A 48 -2.54 -10.96 13.24
CA ASN A 48 -1.73 -11.43 12.11
C ASN A 48 -2.15 -10.84 10.75
N ARG A 49 -2.74 -9.64 10.78
CA ARG A 49 -3.13 -8.88 9.58
C ARG A 49 -2.07 -7.85 9.21
N ILE A 50 -2.00 -7.52 7.92
CA ILE A 50 -1.14 -6.42 7.45
C ILE A 50 -1.78 -5.10 7.82
N TYR A 51 -1.10 -4.34 8.68
CA TYR A 51 -1.58 -3.03 9.14
C TYR A 51 -0.74 -1.87 8.60
N LYS A 52 0.44 -2.14 8.05
CA LYS A 52 1.30 -1.10 7.46
C LYS A 52 1.93 -1.59 6.16
N TYR A 53 1.87 -0.74 5.14
CA TYR A 53 2.54 -0.93 3.86
C TYR A 53 3.30 0.35 3.51
N TYR A 54 4.61 0.23 3.31
CA TYR A 54 5.49 1.35 3.03
C TYR A 54 6.48 0.98 1.93
N ILE A 55 6.58 1.83 0.92
CA ILE A 55 7.54 1.65 -0.16
C ILE A 55 8.21 2.97 -0.48
N SER A 56 9.54 2.93 -0.62
CA SER A 56 10.32 4.12 -0.92
C SER A 56 11.49 3.84 -1.83
N TRP A 57 11.88 4.83 -2.63
CA TRP A 57 13.02 4.74 -3.54
C TRP A 57 12.95 3.51 -4.47
N ALA A 58 11.74 3.10 -4.83
CA ALA A 58 11.50 1.94 -5.68
C ALA A 58 11.49 2.35 -7.15
N ASN A 59 12.07 1.53 -8.01
CA ASN A 59 11.94 1.69 -9.46
C ASN A 59 10.65 1.01 -9.94
N ILE A 60 9.51 1.67 -9.66
CA ILE A 60 8.17 1.25 -10.08
C ILE A 60 7.66 2.25 -11.10
N SER A 61 7.26 1.74 -12.27
CA SER A 61 6.68 2.54 -13.36
C SER A 61 5.24 2.10 -13.61
N SER A 62 4.32 2.48 -12.73
CA SER A 62 2.91 2.05 -12.74
C SER A 62 2.04 3.09 -12.02
N GLN A 63 0.77 2.77 -11.78
CA GLN A 63 -0.16 3.54 -10.95
C GLN A 63 -0.35 2.86 -9.59
N ILE A 64 -0.96 3.56 -8.62
CA ILE A 64 -1.36 2.94 -7.35
C ILE A 64 -2.43 1.87 -7.65
N PRO A 65 -2.19 0.57 -7.39
CA PRO A 65 -3.14 -0.48 -7.72
C PRO A 65 -4.32 -0.52 -6.75
N GLU A 66 -5.52 -0.77 -7.27
CA GLU A 66 -6.73 -0.89 -6.46
C GLU A 66 -6.68 -2.06 -5.47
N SER A 67 -5.85 -3.08 -5.73
CA SER A 67 -5.67 -4.24 -4.85
C SER A 67 -5.12 -3.88 -3.47
N ILE A 68 -4.57 -2.68 -3.26
CA ILE A 68 -4.22 -2.17 -1.92
C ILE A 68 -5.46 -2.13 -1.02
N SER A 69 -6.64 -1.86 -1.60
CA SER A 69 -7.90 -1.83 -0.86
C SER A 69 -8.34 -3.18 -0.30
N GLU A 70 -7.71 -4.28 -0.72
CA GLU A 70 -7.96 -5.62 -0.18
C GLU A 70 -7.25 -5.87 1.17
N LEU A 71 -6.30 -5.01 1.55
CA LEU A 71 -5.66 -5.02 2.87
C LEU A 71 -6.56 -4.33 3.89
N SER A 72 -7.66 -4.98 4.28
CA SER A 72 -8.74 -4.38 5.09
C SER A 72 -8.32 -3.79 6.44
N ASP A 73 -7.17 -4.23 6.95
CA ASP A 73 -6.65 -3.85 8.26
C ASP A 73 -5.54 -2.80 8.18
N LEU A 74 -5.29 -2.25 6.99
CA LEU A 74 -4.27 -1.24 6.77
C LEU A 74 -4.59 0.06 7.52
N GLU A 75 -3.65 0.46 8.37
CA GLU A 75 -3.69 1.70 9.14
C GLU A 75 -2.70 2.75 8.63
N ASP A 76 -1.59 2.31 8.00
CA ASP A 76 -0.53 3.19 7.50
C ASP A 76 -0.11 2.79 6.08
N LEU A 77 -0.32 3.70 5.13
CA LEU A 77 0.04 3.54 3.73
C LEU A 77 1.00 4.66 3.30
N MET A 78 2.20 4.27 2.86
CA MET A 78 3.24 5.19 2.43
C MET A 78 3.82 4.84 1.06
N PHE A 79 3.78 5.80 0.15
CA PHE A 79 4.56 5.84 -1.10
C PHE A 79 5.46 7.06 -1.06
N HIS A 80 6.79 6.86 -1.11
CA HIS A 80 7.75 7.97 -0.98
C HIS A 80 8.86 7.89 -2.02
N LYS A 81 9.11 8.96 -2.77
CA LYS A 81 10.23 9.02 -3.74
C LYS A 81 10.19 7.90 -4.77
N ILE A 82 9.06 7.80 -5.47
CA ILE A 82 8.84 6.86 -6.57
C ILE A 82 8.49 7.69 -7.80
N THR A 83 9.52 8.11 -8.53
CA THR A 83 9.41 9.14 -9.59
C THR A 83 8.53 8.73 -10.76
N ASN A 84 8.39 7.43 -11.02
CA ASN A 84 7.58 6.90 -12.11
C ASN A 84 6.22 6.35 -11.62
N LEU A 85 5.83 6.63 -10.37
CA LEU A 85 4.47 6.40 -9.89
C LEU A 85 3.59 7.54 -10.39
N THR A 86 2.64 7.22 -11.27
CA THR A 86 1.79 8.18 -11.99
C THR A 86 0.30 7.88 -11.78
N GLY A 87 -0.58 8.62 -12.46
CA GLY A 87 -2.03 8.43 -12.38
C GLY A 87 -2.65 9.30 -11.30
N THR A 88 -3.72 8.81 -10.67
CA THR A 88 -4.47 9.49 -9.61
C THR A 88 -4.53 8.61 -8.35
N ILE A 89 -4.95 9.20 -7.22
CA ILE A 89 -5.28 8.42 -6.03
C ILE A 89 -6.58 7.64 -6.32
N PRO A 90 -6.61 6.31 -6.20
CA PRO A 90 -7.78 5.51 -6.59
C PRO A 90 -8.89 5.59 -5.53
N ARG A 91 -10.14 5.67 -5.99
CA ARG A 91 -11.33 5.65 -5.10
C ARG A 91 -11.40 4.39 -4.24
N ALA A 92 -10.81 3.29 -4.70
CA ALA A 92 -10.73 2.04 -3.95
C ALA A 92 -10.15 2.22 -2.52
N LEU A 93 -9.32 3.25 -2.27
CA LEU A 93 -8.81 3.54 -0.93
C LEU A 93 -9.91 3.80 0.10
N THR A 94 -11.13 4.22 -0.29
CA THR A 94 -12.24 4.42 0.67
C THR A 94 -12.65 3.15 1.40
N LYS A 95 -12.30 1.97 0.88
CA LYS A 95 -12.52 0.68 1.56
C LYS A 95 -11.58 0.45 2.74
N LEU A 96 -10.48 1.21 2.85
CA LEU A 96 -9.53 1.13 3.96
C LEU A 96 -10.07 1.89 5.18
N THR A 97 -11.14 1.38 5.77
CA THR A 97 -11.86 2.06 6.86
C THR A 97 -11.02 2.24 8.13
N LYS A 98 -9.93 1.47 8.30
CA LYS A 98 -8.99 1.61 9.42
C LYS A 98 -7.80 2.54 9.14
N LEU A 99 -7.71 3.13 7.95
CA LEU A 99 -6.56 3.96 7.56
C LEU A 99 -6.46 5.20 8.45
N LYS A 100 -5.31 5.37 9.10
CA LYS A 100 -4.97 6.50 9.98
C LYS A 100 -3.95 7.43 9.34
N SER A 101 -3.02 6.88 8.57
CA SER A 101 -1.94 7.60 7.89
C SER A 101 -1.94 7.29 6.41
N LEU A 102 -2.03 8.34 5.58
CA LEU A 102 -1.82 8.29 4.14
C LEU A 102 -0.73 9.28 3.76
N SER A 103 0.41 8.76 3.29
CA SER A 103 1.51 9.57 2.79
C SER A 103 1.85 9.15 1.37
N ILE A 104 1.67 10.06 0.43
CA ILE A 104 2.09 9.86 -0.96
C ILE A 104 2.89 11.08 -1.38
N THR A 105 4.21 10.98 -1.33
CA THR A 105 5.10 12.14 -1.39
C THR A 105 6.26 11.92 -2.34
N TRP A 106 6.68 12.98 -3.02
CA TRP A 106 7.77 12.90 -4.01
C TRP A 106 7.49 11.86 -5.10
N THR A 107 6.33 11.98 -5.74
CA THR A 107 5.93 11.11 -6.84
C THR A 107 5.45 11.94 -8.03
N ASN A 108 4.97 11.29 -9.09
CA ASN A 108 4.45 11.94 -10.28
C ASN A 108 2.94 11.69 -10.44
N LEU A 109 2.23 11.45 -9.32
CA LEU A 109 0.78 11.48 -9.23
C LEU A 109 0.26 12.86 -9.66
N SER A 110 -0.90 12.86 -10.29
CA SER A 110 -1.51 14.04 -10.91
C SER A 110 -3.03 14.01 -10.73
N GLY A 111 -3.68 15.10 -11.11
CA GLY A 111 -5.13 15.24 -11.01
C GLY A 111 -5.57 15.86 -9.67
N PRO A 112 -6.88 16.03 -9.46
CA PRO A 112 -7.38 16.72 -8.28
C PRO A 112 -7.17 15.90 -7.00
N ILE A 113 -6.96 16.60 -5.88
CA ILE A 113 -7.09 15.97 -4.56
C ILE A 113 -8.53 15.44 -4.43
N PRO A 114 -8.73 14.11 -4.29
CA PRO A 114 -10.07 13.56 -4.38
C PRO A 114 -10.93 13.85 -3.15
N SER A 115 -12.17 14.30 -3.36
CA SER A 115 -13.12 14.59 -2.28
C SER A 115 -13.50 13.36 -1.44
N PHE A 116 -13.40 12.16 -2.01
CA PHE A 116 -13.67 10.91 -1.30
C PHE A 116 -12.68 10.63 -0.16
N LEU A 117 -11.54 11.34 -0.07
CA LEU A 117 -10.65 11.23 1.10
C LEU A 117 -11.38 11.60 2.40
N SER A 118 -12.43 12.43 2.33
CA SER A 118 -13.31 12.74 3.46
C SER A 118 -14.15 11.55 3.97
N GLU A 119 -14.25 10.46 3.20
CA GLU A 119 -14.92 9.22 3.59
C GLU A 119 -14.05 8.39 4.56
N LEU A 120 -12.73 8.63 4.60
CA LEU A 120 -11.78 7.95 5.48
C LEU A 120 -11.84 8.53 6.90
N LYS A 121 -12.86 8.13 7.67
CA LYS A 121 -13.17 8.73 8.99
C LYS A 121 -12.08 8.58 10.06
N ASN A 122 -11.18 7.60 9.91
CA ASN A 122 -10.07 7.38 10.84
C ASN A 122 -8.77 8.08 10.42
N LEU A 123 -8.74 8.76 9.27
CA LEU A 123 -7.54 9.40 8.76
C LEU A 123 -7.18 10.63 9.61
N THR A 124 -6.01 10.58 10.25
CA THR A 124 -5.49 11.66 11.10
C THR A 124 -4.23 12.30 10.53
N PHE A 125 -3.57 11.64 9.58
CA PHE A 125 -2.40 12.15 8.87
C PHE A 125 -2.57 12.00 7.36
N LEU A 126 -2.45 13.11 6.63
CA LEU A 126 -2.49 13.16 5.18
C LEU A 126 -1.33 14.02 4.66
N SER A 127 -0.45 13.43 3.85
CA SER A 127 0.64 14.14 3.18
C SER A 127 0.62 13.80 1.70
N LEU A 128 0.40 14.80 0.86
CA LEU A 128 0.38 14.70 -0.61
C LEU A 128 1.38 15.66 -1.26
N ASP A 129 2.43 16.05 -0.54
CA ASP A 129 3.45 16.99 -0.98
C ASP A 129 4.35 16.44 -2.10
N PHE A 130 4.84 17.36 -2.94
CA PHE A 130 5.71 17.04 -4.09
C PHE A 130 5.09 16.00 -5.04
N ASN A 131 3.83 16.24 -5.43
CA ASN A 131 3.14 15.62 -6.57
C ASN A 131 2.74 16.73 -7.58
N ASN A 132 2.26 16.34 -8.77
CA ASN A 132 1.93 17.27 -9.87
C ASN A 132 0.48 17.77 -9.84
#